data_AF-A0A352VN75-F1
#
_entry.id   AF-A0A352VN75-F1
#
_cell.length_a   1.000
_cell.length_b   1.000
_cell.length_c   1.000
_cell.angle_alpha   90.00
_cell.angle_beta   90.00
_cell.angle_gamma   90.00
#
_symmetry.space_group_name_H-M   'P 1'
#
loop_
_entity.id
_entity.type
_entity.pdbx_description
1 polymer ?
#
loop_
_entity_poly.entity_id
_entity_poly.type
_entity_poly.pdbx_seq_one_letter_code
_entity_poly.pdbx_strand_id
1 'polypeptide(L)'
;MRSQRFFAIGAVALIAGLWLQVPIAAQGVPLGLTSASGQGVTPAYEGWYANPDGTFTLSFGYFNRNTDQVLEIPLGENNSIEPAEFDGMQPTRFEARRHWGVFGIVVPADFGQHATVTWTIKMGSHEYSIPAALKTDWKIDALEGEGANGNTPPRLSFVEGGPDGAAPLGIVGPALHGSVGEPVEVTVWSKDDAVAGAGL
;
A
#
# COMPACT_ATOMS: atom_id res chain seq x y z
N MET A 1 -0.53 -27.54 -92.05
CA MET A 1 -0.19 -27.78 -90.63
C MET A 1 1.26 -27.41 -90.35
N ARG A 2 1.51 -26.22 -89.80
CA ARG A 2 2.60 -25.85 -88.89
C ARG A 2 2.58 -24.32 -88.74
N SER A 3 2.20 -23.88 -87.56
CA SER A 3 2.04 -22.47 -87.16
C SER A 3 3.39 -21.76 -87.11
N GLN A 4 3.40 -20.53 -87.64
CA GLN A 4 4.52 -19.60 -87.57
C GLN A 4 4.54 -18.83 -86.24
N ARG A 5 5.73 -18.33 -85.94
CA ARG A 5 6.26 -17.93 -84.63
C ARG A 5 5.94 -16.48 -84.25
N PHE A 6 5.96 -16.29 -82.93
CA PHE A 6 6.03 -15.08 -82.11
C PHE A 6 6.94 -13.94 -82.61
N PHE A 7 6.46 -12.71 -82.41
CA PHE A 7 7.11 -11.45 -81.97
C PHE A 7 5.92 -10.47 -81.74
N ALA A 8 5.85 -9.51 -80.82
CA ALA A 8 6.65 -8.93 -79.75
C ALA A 8 5.58 -8.31 -78.78
N ILE A 9 5.82 -7.79 -77.59
CA ILE A 9 6.52 -6.54 -77.20
C ILE A 9 6.37 -6.53 -75.67
N GLY A 10 7.45 -6.16 -74.96
CA GLY A 10 7.46 -6.10 -73.51
C GLY A 10 6.55 -5.04 -72.91
N ALA A 11 6.13 -5.28 -71.69
CA ALA A 11 5.67 -4.25 -70.76
C ALA A 11 6.40 -4.48 -69.44
N VAL A 12 7.32 -3.56 -69.12
CA VAL A 12 7.98 -3.44 -67.83
C VAL A 12 6.93 -2.95 -66.83
N ALA A 13 6.53 -3.79 -65.88
CA ALA A 13 5.71 -3.37 -64.75
C ALA A 13 6.62 -2.96 -63.59
N LEU A 14 6.86 -1.65 -63.46
CA LEU A 14 7.41 -1.03 -62.25
C LEU A 14 6.30 -0.99 -61.19
N ILE A 15 6.33 -1.91 -60.24
CA ILE A 15 5.48 -1.84 -59.03
C ILE A 15 6.17 -0.88 -58.06
N ALA A 16 5.75 0.39 -58.09
CA ALA A 16 6.11 1.35 -57.04
C ALA A 16 5.32 1.00 -55.77
N GLY A 17 6.00 0.37 -54.81
CA GLY A 17 5.46 0.12 -53.47
C GLY A 17 5.26 1.43 -52.72
N LEU A 18 4.02 1.91 -52.70
CA LEU A 18 3.61 3.04 -51.87
C LEU A 18 3.47 2.56 -50.42
N TRP A 19 4.54 2.68 -49.65
CA TRP A 19 4.50 2.52 -48.21
C TRP A 19 3.74 3.70 -47.60
N LEU A 20 2.44 3.53 -47.38
CA LEU A 20 1.69 4.41 -46.50
C LEU A 20 2.18 4.16 -45.06
N GLN A 21 3.11 5.01 -44.61
CA GLN A 21 3.43 5.09 -43.20
C GLN A 21 2.25 5.73 -42.50
N VAL A 22 1.35 4.91 -41.96
CA VAL A 22 0.40 5.38 -40.96
C VAL A 22 1.25 5.75 -39.75
N PRO A 23 1.30 7.02 -39.31
CA PRO A 23 1.90 7.32 -38.02
C PRO A 23 1.02 6.61 -36.99
N ILE A 24 1.54 5.52 -36.44
CA ILE A 24 1.03 5.00 -35.17
C ILE A 24 1.35 6.12 -34.19
N ALA A 25 0.38 7.00 -33.96
CA ALA A 25 0.38 7.82 -32.77
C ALA A 25 0.45 6.81 -31.63
N ALA A 26 1.61 6.71 -30.99
CA ALA A 26 1.72 6.08 -29.69
C ALA A 26 0.79 6.89 -28.78
N GLN A 27 -0.48 6.48 -28.70
CA GLN A 27 -1.36 6.92 -27.64
C GLN A 27 -0.71 6.34 -26.40
N GLY A 28 0.12 7.16 -25.74
CA GLY A 28 0.56 6.88 -24.40
C GLY A 28 -0.72 6.62 -23.63
N VAL A 29 -0.96 5.36 -23.26
CA VAL A 29 -1.99 5.02 -22.27
C VAL A 29 -1.74 5.99 -21.14
N PRO A 30 -2.67 6.89 -20.79
CA PRO A 30 -2.44 7.82 -19.71
C PRO A 30 -2.09 6.97 -18.50
N LEU A 31 -0.82 7.02 -18.08
CA LEU A 31 -0.39 6.46 -16.80
C LEU A 31 -1.36 7.07 -15.78
N GLY A 32 -2.12 6.20 -15.10
CA GLY A 32 -3.45 6.46 -14.56
C GLY A 32 -3.73 7.93 -14.20
N LEU A 33 -4.79 8.49 -14.78
CA LEU A 33 -5.26 9.85 -14.51
C LEU A 33 -5.21 10.15 -13.01
N THR A 34 -4.23 10.96 -12.61
CA THR A 34 -4.16 11.51 -11.26
C THR A 34 -5.30 12.50 -11.08
N SER A 35 -6.10 12.34 -10.04
CA SER A 35 -7.19 13.26 -9.70
C SER A 35 -6.93 13.92 -8.35
N ALA A 36 -7.24 15.21 -8.22
CA ALA A 36 -7.15 15.91 -6.95
C ALA A 36 -8.12 15.38 -5.90
N SER A 37 -9.31 14.96 -6.34
CA SER A 37 -10.41 14.49 -5.49
C SER A 37 -11.33 13.48 -6.21
N GLY A 38 -12.27 12.91 -5.46
CA GLY A 38 -13.34 12.05 -5.97
C GLY A 38 -12.96 10.59 -6.22
N GLN A 39 -11.73 10.19 -5.90
CA GLN A 39 -11.26 8.82 -6.00
C GLN A 39 -11.35 8.09 -4.65
N GLY A 40 -11.31 6.75 -4.69
CA GLY A 40 -11.35 5.91 -3.50
C GLY A 40 -9.98 5.62 -2.87
N VAL A 41 -10.02 5.12 -1.65
CA VAL A 41 -8.87 4.55 -0.93
C VAL A 41 -8.91 3.02 -1.02
N THR A 42 -7.73 2.40 -1.18
CA THR A 42 -7.61 0.93 -1.16
C THR A 42 -6.65 0.52 -0.05
N PRO A 43 -7.05 -0.44 0.81
CA PRO A 43 -6.17 -0.98 1.83
C PRO A 43 -5.07 -1.83 1.18
N ALA A 44 -3.91 -1.91 1.83
CA ALA A 44 -2.75 -2.65 1.37
C ALA A 44 -2.20 -3.51 2.51
N TYR A 45 -1.84 -4.74 2.18
CA TYR A 45 -1.08 -5.63 3.07
C TYR A 45 0.39 -5.48 2.69
N GLU A 46 1.20 -5.01 3.63
CA GLU A 46 2.63 -4.76 3.41
C GLU A 46 3.47 -6.01 3.65
N GLY A 47 2.92 -6.99 4.40
CA GLY A 47 3.58 -8.24 4.76
C GLY A 47 3.53 -8.50 6.26
N TRP A 48 4.30 -9.48 6.72
CA TRP A 48 4.37 -9.88 8.12
C TRP A 48 5.78 -10.11 8.62
N TYR A 49 5.98 -10.01 9.92
CA TYR A 49 7.24 -10.34 10.59
C TYR A 49 7.00 -11.09 11.89
N ALA A 50 8.00 -11.83 12.34
CA ALA A 50 7.96 -12.58 13.60
C ALA A 50 8.35 -11.66 14.76
N ASN A 51 7.65 -11.80 15.87
CA ASN A 51 7.97 -11.11 17.12
C ASN A 51 8.86 -12.01 18.01
N PRO A 52 9.67 -11.43 18.92
CA PRO A 52 10.56 -12.21 19.79
C PRO A 52 9.86 -13.20 20.72
N ASP A 53 8.58 -12.97 21.04
CA ASP A 53 7.75 -13.83 21.89
C ASP A 53 7.09 -15.00 21.12
N GLY A 54 7.37 -15.13 19.82
CA GLY A 54 6.84 -16.18 18.95
C GLY A 54 5.50 -15.84 18.29
N THR A 55 4.90 -14.68 18.59
CA THR A 55 3.75 -14.15 17.84
C THR A 55 4.20 -13.57 16.50
N PHE A 56 3.24 -13.16 15.67
CA PHE A 56 3.51 -12.51 14.38
C PHE A 56 2.79 -11.18 14.30
N THR A 57 3.37 -10.24 13.56
CA THR A 57 2.72 -8.96 13.24
C THR A 57 2.39 -8.89 11.77
N LEU A 58 1.13 -8.60 11.44
CA LEU A 58 0.65 -8.27 10.11
C LEU A 58 0.70 -6.74 9.95
N SER A 59 1.37 -6.24 8.91
CA SER A 59 1.50 -4.80 8.63
C SER A 59 0.58 -4.37 7.50
N PHE A 60 -0.10 -3.24 7.70
CA PHE A 60 -1.04 -2.69 6.73
C PHE A 60 -0.66 -1.26 6.35
N GLY A 61 -0.97 -0.90 5.12
CA GLY A 61 -0.87 0.44 4.56
C GLY A 61 -2.13 0.75 3.74
N TYR A 62 -2.16 1.89 3.05
CA TYR A 62 -3.24 2.20 2.11
C TYR A 62 -2.76 3.10 0.98
N PHE A 63 -3.50 3.08 -0.12
CA PHE A 63 -3.34 4.06 -1.19
C PHE A 63 -4.62 4.88 -1.38
N ASN A 64 -4.56 6.15 -0.99
CA ASN A 64 -5.54 7.14 -1.38
C ASN A 64 -5.18 7.65 -2.78
N ARG A 65 -6.04 7.36 -3.76
CA ARG A 65 -5.80 7.70 -5.17
C ARG A 65 -5.90 9.20 -5.45
N ASN A 66 -6.46 9.97 -4.53
CA ASN A 66 -6.51 11.42 -4.63
C ASN A 66 -5.11 12.02 -4.41
N THR A 67 -4.81 13.12 -5.10
CA THR A 67 -3.57 13.87 -4.84
C THR A 67 -3.69 14.82 -3.66
N ASP A 68 -4.90 15.32 -3.37
CA ASP A 68 -5.11 16.39 -2.40
C ASP A 68 -6.20 16.04 -1.38
N GLN A 69 -7.28 15.37 -1.80
CA GLN A 69 -8.41 15.07 -0.91
C GLN A 69 -8.04 14.06 0.18
N VAL A 70 -8.26 14.49 1.42
CA VAL A 70 -8.33 13.64 2.60
C VAL A 70 -9.71 13.00 2.68
N LEU A 71 -9.74 11.70 2.99
CA LEU A 71 -10.99 10.97 3.20
C LEU A 71 -11.15 10.63 4.69
N GLU A 72 -12.36 10.75 5.20
CA GLU A 72 -12.71 10.34 6.56
C GLU A 72 -13.74 9.21 6.48
N ILE A 73 -13.36 8.04 6.99
CA ILE A 73 -14.18 6.83 6.97
C ILE A 73 -14.14 6.24 8.39
N PRO A 74 -15.15 6.53 9.23
CA PRO A 74 -15.23 6.00 10.58
C PRO A 74 -15.21 4.47 10.60
N LEU A 75 -14.76 3.89 11.72
CA LEU A 75 -14.89 2.46 11.98
C LEU A 75 -16.35 2.00 11.84
N GLY A 76 -16.53 0.78 11.36
CA GLY A 76 -17.86 0.16 11.18
C GLY A 76 -18.01 -0.46 9.80
N GLU A 77 -19.23 -0.55 9.28
CA GLU A 77 -19.54 -1.28 8.04
C GLU A 77 -18.68 -0.87 6.83
N ASN A 78 -18.27 0.40 6.77
CA ASN A 78 -17.48 0.95 5.67
C ASN A 78 -15.96 0.92 5.93
N ASN A 79 -15.52 0.52 7.12
CA ASN A 79 -14.13 0.41 7.50
C ASN A 79 -14.01 -0.61 8.65
N SER A 80 -13.86 -1.88 8.29
CA SER A 80 -13.93 -3.00 9.23
C SER A 80 -12.80 -3.99 9.00
N ILE A 81 -12.41 -4.67 10.08
CA ILE A 81 -11.49 -5.81 10.05
C ILE A 81 -12.22 -7.07 10.51
N GLU A 82 -11.96 -8.16 9.81
CA GLU A 82 -12.40 -9.51 10.19
C GLU A 82 -11.17 -10.42 10.37
N PRO A 83 -11.09 -11.22 11.46
CA PRO A 83 -12.04 -11.32 12.57
C PRO A 83 -12.18 -10.04 13.42
N ALA A 84 -13.37 -9.84 13.98
CA ALA A 84 -13.74 -8.61 14.70
C ALA A 84 -12.90 -8.35 15.98
N GLU A 85 -12.23 -9.36 16.52
CA GLU A 85 -11.32 -9.21 17.66
C GLU A 85 -10.06 -8.37 17.33
N PHE A 86 -9.73 -8.23 16.05
CA PHE A 86 -8.62 -7.40 15.57
C PHE A 86 -9.06 -6.02 15.08
N ASP A 87 -10.37 -5.71 15.14
CA ASP A 87 -10.95 -4.46 14.65
C ASP A 87 -10.75 -3.32 15.66
N GLY A 88 -10.42 -2.12 15.18
CA GLY A 88 -10.43 -0.89 15.99
C GLY A 88 -9.16 -0.04 15.95
N MET A 89 -8.05 -0.56 15.43
CA MET A 89 -6.77 0.17 15.34
C MET A 89 -6.48 0.74 13.95
N GLN A 90 -7.31 0.43 12.95
CA GLN A 90 -7.12 0.93 11.60
C GLN A 90 -7.44 2.44 11.49
N PRO A 91 -6.84 3.17 10.53
CA PRO A 91 -7.08 4.59 10.35
C PRO A 91 -8.55 4.88 10.03
N THR A 92 -9.03 6.01 10.54
CA THR A 92 -10.33 6.61 10.17
C THR A 92 -10.17 7.86 9.31
N ARG A 93 -8.95 8.37 9.18
CA ARG A 93 -8.59 9.51 8.33
C ARG A 93 -7.46 9.10 7.38
N PHE A 94 -7.72 9.21 6.08
CA PHE A 94 -6.86 8.76 5.01
C PHE A 94 -6.30 9.97 4.26
N GLU A 95 -5.04 10.28 4.55
CA GLU A 95 -4.30 11.33 3.86
C GLU A 95 -4.11 10.98 2.38
N ALA A 96 -3.82 11.98 1.56
CA ALA A 96 -3.59 11.76 0.15
C ALA A 96 -2.38 10.84 -0.09
N ARG A 97 -2.37 10.16 -1.25
CA ARG A 97 -1.28 9.29 -1.72
C ARG A 97 -1.09 8.00 -0.90
N ARG A 98 0.10 7.41 -1.02
CA ARG A 98 0.46 6.10 -0.44
C ARG A 98 1.01 6.33 0.96
N HIS A 99 0.50 5.54 1.90
CA HIS A 99 0.98 5.48 3.27
C HIS A 99 1.26 4.02 3.61
N TRP A 100 2.52 3.72 3.94
CA TRP A 100 2.99 2.38 4.25
C TRP A 100 3.00 2.16 5.76
N GLY A 101 2.70 0.93 6.21
CA GLY A 101 2.86 0.54 7.61
C GLY A 101 2.13 1.43 8.61
N VAL A 102 0.91 1.86 8.27
CA VAL A 102 0.12 2.81 9.07
C VAL A 102 -0.47 2.22 10.34
N PHE A 103 -0.69 0.90 10.37
CA PHE A 103 -1.02 0.16 11.58
C PHE A 103 -0.63 -1.32 11.42
N GLY A 104 -0.59 -2.05 12.53
CA GLY A 104 -0.29 -3.48 12.55
C GLY A 104 -1.22 -4.25 13.48
N ILE A 105 -1.32 -5.55 13.23
CA ILE A 105 -2.13 -6.49 14.02
C ILE A 105 -1.23 -7.63 14.47
N VAL A 106 -1.20 -7.89 15.78
CA VAL A 106 -0.50 -9.05 16.34
C VAL A 106 -1.43 -10.26 16.29
N VAL A 107 -0.95 -11.35 15.70
CA VAL A 107 -1.64 -12.64 15.64
C VAL A 107 -0.82 -13.70 16.39
N PRO A 108 -1.48 -14.72 17.00
CA PRO A 108 -0.80 -15.67 17.86
C PRO A 108 0.12 -16.63 17.07
N ALA A 109 1.01 -17.32 17.79
CA ALA A 109 1.97 -18.27 17.20
C ALA A 109 1.28 -19.41 16.42
N ASP A 110 0.04 -19.75 16.79
CA ASP A 110 -0.78 -20.80 16.19
C ASP A 110 -1.84 -20.25 15.21
N PHE A 111 -1.72 -18.99 14.74
CA PHE A 111 -2.65 -18.38 13.78
C PHE A 111 -2.94 -19.26 12.56
N GLY A 112 -1.93 -20.02 12.11
CA GLY A 112 -2.09 -21.03 11.08
C GLY A 112 -1.94 -20.51 9.65
N GLN A 113 -1.54 -21.39 8.74
CA GLN A 113 -1.13 -21.01 7.37
C GLN A 113 -2.31 -20.62 6.46
N HIS A 114 -3.55 -20.92 6.86
CA HIS A 114 -4.75 -20.64 6.10
C HIS A 114 -5.64 -19.57 6.73
N ALA A 115 -5.31 -19.12 7.96
CA ALA A 115 -6.03 -18.03 8.58
C ALA A 115 -5.67 -16.70 7.92
N THR A 116 -6.63 -15.78 7.92
CA THR A 116 -6.48 -14.44 7.36
C THR A 116 -7.11 -13.42 8.28
N VAL A 117 -6.48 -12.24 8.37
CA VAL A 117 -7.14 -11.02 8.82
C VAL A 117 -7.44 -10.17 7.59
N THR A 118 -8.69 -9.78 7.39
CA THR A 118 -9.13 -9.02 6.21
C THR A 118 -9.56 -7.63 6.61
N TRP A 119 -8.90 -6.62 6.05
CA TRP A 119 -9.33 -5.22 6.18
C TRP A 119 -10.15 -4.81 4.97
N THR A 120 -11.33 -4.25 5.20
CA THR A 120 -12.30 -3.83 4.18
C THR A 120 -12.63 -2.34 4.33
N ILE A 121 -12.60 -1.64 3.19
CA ILE A 121 -13.05 -0.24 3.07
C ILE A 121 -14.13 -0.14 2.00
N LYS A 122 -15.28 0.46 2.33
CA LYS A 122 -16.38 0.71 1.40
C LYS A 122 -16.59 2.21 1.19
N MET A 123 -16.81 2.59 -0.06
CA MET A 123 -17.08 3.97 -0.47
C MET A 123 -18.14 3.99 -1.57
N GLY A 124 -19.37 4.34 -1.19
CA GLY A 124 -20.51 4.29 -2.11
C GLY A 124 -20.76 2.85 -2.58
N SER A 125 -20.71 2.62 -3.90
CA SER A 125 -20.87 1.29 -4.50
C SER A 125 -19.57 0.49 -4.63
N HIS A 126 -18.43 1.04 -4.18
CA HIS A 126 -17.14 0.38 -4.26
C HIS A 126 -16.75 -0.21 -2.92
N GLU A 127 -16.21 -1.43 -2.96
CA GLU A 127 -15.65 -2.15 -1.82
C GLU A 127 -14.22 -2.56 -2.18
N TYR A 128 -13.30 -2.32 -1.27
CA TYR A 128 -11.90 -2.69 -1.40
C TYR A 128 -11.47 -3.45 -0.16
N SER A 129 -11.05 -4.71 -0.34
CA SER A 129 -10.60 -5.55 0.75
C SER A 129 -9.24 -6.14 0.47
N ILE A 130 -8.48 -6.39 1.56
CA ILE A 130 -7.18 -7.05 1.49
C ILE A 130 -7.05 -8.09 2.60
N PRO A 131 -6.96 -9.40 2.26
CA PRO A 131 -6.64 -10.42 3.24
C PRO A 131 -5.13 -10.46 3.51
N ALA A 132 -4.76 -10.49 4.78
CA ALA A 132 -3.40 -10.67 5.27
C ALA A 132 -3.24 -12.07 5.87
N ALA A 133 -2.21 -12.79 5.42
CA ALA A 133 -1.87 -14.14 5.89
C ALA A 133 -0.35 -14.28 6.05
N LEU A 134 0.06 -15.27 6.85
CA LEU A 134 1.46 -15.61 7.10
C LEU A 134 2.08 -16.44 5.95
N LYS A 135 1.91 -15.98 4.72
CA LYS A 135 2.53 -16.63 3.56
C LYS A 135 4.00 -16.25 3.48
N THR A 136 4.87 -17.23 3.25
CA THR A 136 6.33 -17.04 3.29
C THR A 136 6.84 -15.99 2.30
N ASP A 137 6.19 -15.84 1.14
CA ASP A 137 6.51 -14.84 0.11
C ASP A 137 6.19 -13.39 0.54
N TRP A 138 5.46 -13.20 1.65
CA TRP A 138 5.10 -11.90 2.21
C TRP A 138 5.79 -11.62 3.55
N LYS A 139 6.81 -12.40 3.91
CA LYS A 139 7.63 -12.09 5.09
C LYS A 139 8.50 -10.87 4.79
N ILE A 140 8.50 -9.90 5.71
CA ILE A 140 9.27 -8.65 5.62
C ILE A 140 10.15 -8.46 6.84
N ASP A 141 11.20 -7.65 6.70
CA ASP A 141 12.14 -7.32 7.77
C ASP A 141 11.93 -5.86 8.25
N ALA A 142 10.68 -5.53 8.58
CA ALA A 142 10.22 -4.16 8.85
C ALA A 142 10.92 -3.47 10.04
N LEU A 143 11.46 -4.26 10.98
CA LEU A 143 12.13 -3.76 12.19
C LEU A 143 13.65 -3.82 12.13
N GLU A 144 14.20 -4.65 11.24
CA GLU A 144 15.63 -4.97 11.24
C GLU A 144 16.45 -4.01 10.36
N GLY A 145 15.79 -3.09 9.67
CA GLY A 145 16.45 -2.04 8.89
C GLY A 145 17.25 -2.58 7.70
N GLU A 146 17.11 -3.86 7.33
CA GLU A 146 17.86 -4.49 6.23
C GLU A 146 17.61 -3.77 4.90
N GLY A 147 16.36 -3.38 4.64
CA GLY A 147 15.97 -2.54 3.50
C GLY A 147 16.32 -1.05 3.63
N ALA A 148 16.82 -0.62 4.79
CA ALA A 148 17.13 0.77 5.14
C ALA A 148 18.58 0.98 5.59
N ASN A 149 19.49 0.05 5.24
CA ASN A 149 20.92 0.08 5.61
C ASN A 149 21.19 0.18 7.12
N GLY A 150 20.40 -0.56 7.91
CA GLY A 150 20.50 -0.60 9.37
C GLY A 150 19.83 0.58 10.07
N ASN A 151 19.17 1.48 9.33
CA ASN A 151 18.28 2.49 9.92
C ASN A 151 17.00 1.83 10.42
N THR A 152 16.69 2.01 11.70
CA THR A 152 15.48 1.48 12.34
C THR A 152 14.44 2.57 12.55
N PRO A 153 13.14 2.24 12.57
CA PRO A 153 12.11 3.25 12.83
C PRO A 153 12.29 3.84 14.24
N PRO A 154 12.01 5.15 14.42
CA PRO A 154 12.06 5.77 15.73
C PRO A 154 11.09 5.07 16.68
N ARG A 155 11.47 5.03 17.96
CA ARG A 155 10.67 4.46 19.03
C ARG A 155 10.01 5.57 19.83
N LEU A 156 8.76 5.37 20.20
CA LEU A 156 7.97 6.32 20.99
C LEU A 156 7.56 5.70 22.33
N SER A 157 7.44 6.53 23.36
CA SER A 157 6.86 6.16 24.65
C SER A 157 6.02 7.28 25.24
N PHE A 158 5.00 6.93 26.00
CA PHE A 158 4.19 7.88 26.78
C PHE A 158 4.65 8.04 28.23
N VAL A 159 5.66 7.27 28.67
CA VAL A 159 6.22 7.32 30.02
C VAL A 159 7.74 7.33 29.93
N GLU A 160 8.39 8.26 30.63
CA GLU A 160 9.86 8.36 30.60
C GLU A 160 10.48 7.04 31.09
N GLY A 161 11.32 6.41 30.25
CA GLY A 161 11.93 5.11 30.56
C GLY A 161 10.96 3.92 30.64
N GLY A 162 9.70 4.12 30.25
CA GLY A 162 8.67 3.06 30.20
C GLY A 162 8.74 2.21 28.93
N PRO A 163 7.75 1.34 28.71
CA PRO A 163 7.61 0.60 27.46
C PRO A 163 7.57 1.55 26.27
N ASP A 164 8.26 1.18 25.20
CA ASP A 164 8.26 1.90 23.94
C ASP A 164 7.74 1.01 22.81
N GLY A 165 7.37 1.66 21.71
CA GLY A 165 6.88 0.99 20.53
C GLY A 165 7.37 1.67 19.25
N ALA A 166 7.35 0.92 18.16
CA ALA A 166 7.93 1.33 16.89
C ALA A 166 7.14 0.72 15.73
N ALA A 167 7.41 1.25 14.52
CA ALA A 167 6.88 0.70 13.28
C ALA A 167 5.33 0.59 13.30
N PRO A 168 4.64 -0.28 12.54
CA PRO A 168 3.19 -0.17 12.39
C PRO A 168 2.42 -0.44 13.69
N LEU A 169 3.02 -1.11 14.68
CA LEU A 169 2.36 -1.34 15.97
C LEU A 169 2.28 -0.06 16.82
N GLY A 170 3.24 0.85 16.66
CA GLY A 170 3.35 2.03 17.51
C GLY A 170 3.35 1.68 19.00
N ILE A 171 2.76 2.54 19.82
CA ILE A 171 2.56 2.34 21.26
C ILE A 171 1.20 2.92 21.65
N VAL A 172 0.50 2.25 22.58
CA VAL A 172 -0.72 2.80 23.21
C VAL A 172 -0.37 3.21 24.63
N GLY A 173 -0.65 4.48 24.95
CA GLY A 173 -0.40 5.06 26.26
C GLY A 173 -1.52 4.78 27.27
N PRO A 174 -1.33 5.18 28.52
CA PRO A 174 -2.38 5.15 29.52
C PRO A 174 -3.56 6.04 29.11
N ALA A 175 -4.76 5.70 29.58
CA ALA A 175 -5.94 6.54 29.39
C ALA A 175 -5.73 7.92 30.04
N LEU A 176 -6.00 8.97 29.27
CA LEU A 176 -5.97 10.34 29.75
C LEU A 176 -7.39 10.81 30.05
N HIS A 177 -7.56 11.56 31.13
CA HIS A 177 -8.83 12.15 31.52
C HIS A 177 -8.81 13.65 31.24
N GLY A 178 -9.89 14.16 30.65
CA GLY A 178 -10.04 15.57 30.30
C GLY A 178 -11.49 16.05 30.43
N SER A 179 -11.68 17.36 30.31
CA SER A 179 -13.00 18.00 30.30
C SER A 179 -13.19 18.78 29.00
N VAL A 180 -14.44 18.92 28.55
CA VAL A 180 -14.74 19.66 27.31
C VAL A 180 -14.27 21.11 27.45
N GLY A 181 -13.45 21.56 26.50
CA GLY A 181 -12.89 22.92 26.48
C GLY A 181 -11.60 23.09 27.29
N GLU A 182 -11.15 22.07 28.03
CA GLU A 182 -9.92 22.10 28.80
C GLU A 182 -8.80 21.33 28.05
N PRO A 183 -7.60 21.92 27.87
CA PRO A 183 -6.47 21.20 27.29
C PRO A 183 -6.09 19.97 28.13
N VAL A 184 -5.76 18.87 27.46
CA VAL A 184 -5.15 17.68 28.06
C VAL A 184 -3.70 17.61 27.62
N GLU A 185 -2.77 17.59 28.58
CA GLU A 185 -1.35 17.43 28.28
C GLU A 185 -1.05 16.00 27.84
N VAL A 186 -0.31 15.85 26.73
CA VAL A 186 0.18 14.57 26.22
C VAL A 186 1.70 14.68 26.12
N THR A 187 2.40 13.88 26.92
CA THR A 187 3.86 13.82 26.89
C THR A 187 4.31 12.61 26.10
N VAL A 188 5.20 12.83 25.13
CA VAL A 188 5.76 11.78 24.28
C VAL A 188 7.28 11.87 24.32
N TRP A 189 7.91 10.73 24.58
CA TRP A 189 9.35 10.53 24.51
C TRP A 189 9.69 9.82 23.22
N SER A 190 10.76 10.23 22.55
CA SER A 190 11.27 9.58 21.35
C SER A 190 12.71 9.14 21.52
N LYS A 191 13.04 8.02 20.87
CA LYS A 191 14.40 7.50 20.75
C LYS A 191 14.65 7.07 19.31
N ASP A 192 15.79 7.44 18.78
CA ASP A 192 16.23 7.12 17.43
C ASP A 192 17.69 6.67 17.48
N ASP A 193 18.08 5.74 16.61
CA ASP A 193 19.47 5.29 16.53
C ASP A 193 20.39 6.29 15.80
N ALA A 194 19.79 7.33 15.18
CA ALA A 194 20.43 8.35 14.38
C ALA A 194 21.24 7.80 13.20
N VAL A 195 20.97 6.57 12.77
CA VAL A 195 21.58 5.97 11.58
C VAL A 195 20.93 6.61 10.37
N ALA A 196 21.72 7.36 9.60
CA ALA A 196 21.23 7.95 8.36
C ALA A 196 20.81 6.83 7.40
N GLY A 197 19.51 6.76 7.09
CA GLY A 197 19.05 5.97 5.93
C GLY A 197 19.79 6.44 4.69
N ALA A 198 20.26 5.50 3.85
CA ALA A 198 20.88 5.87 2.59
C ALA A 198 19.94 6.82 1.84
N GLY A 199 20.40 8.05 1.62
CA GLY A 199 19.63 9.06 0.93
C GLY A 199 19.13 8.50 -0.40
N LEU A 200 17.84 8.71 -0.66
CA LEU A 200 17.27 8.57 -2.00
C LEU A 200 17.88 9.64 -2.93
#